data_AF-A0A1D7W1M1-F1
#
_entry.id   AF-A0A1D7W1M1-F1
#
_cell.length_a   1.000
_cell.length_b   1.000
_cell.length_c   1.000
_cell.angle_alpha   90.00
_cell.angle_beta   90.00
_cell.angle_gamma   90.00
#
_symmetry.space_group_name_H-M   'P 1'
#
loop_
_entity.id
_entity.type
_entity.pdbx_description
1 polymer ?
#
loop_
_entity_poly.entity_id
_entity_poly.type
_entity_poly.pdbx_seq_one_letter_code
_entity_poly.pdbx_strand_id
1 'polypeptide(L)'
;MSSRRRTATLLILMAVVAVVTLPWALFSARADLSFGPHEARYQITADSRLTVDFGPLGKLLIPADEYLPLGLGLTVDIGQIPVPGAADDDSHAGASERRSDRGSSEGSDGAGPDAGVGGGAVDALGGDIASYASLFSAPQAQVDEIVNGLTTAILARWALAVCIISGVVVATAFVLGPARLAGIGRAFVGKELISIGLVTVLVLASVGTAVLTRPKPLVADPAFDGTPLAGAQVTGRLGGVIDTAFTAVKDFSEDNDAFYDQVLANLNEQWRTRPLTGNWSDQGMVPPARGTAQETNADVSTFVFGSDLHCNIGMARVVGAVSRMSHADAYIDGGDVTMTGTSAENYCLDVLDDELPEKLPRMIVKGNHDSTETTSHARSKGWKVLEDSSAEMSGVTFFGGPDPRRTVFGSGPQLETDLTADQYAQKLNDEACASDFDIMLIHDARVGAPSLRSGCAHYSLSGHWHRRVGPETLGSGVRYVSSTTGGALANALTPGPLKMVAELSIVRVDNKTKRPIDVQIVTVSPDQAVTIEPWKTFPEPVPLIARPPQEQPAATEE
;
A
#
# COMPACT_ATOMS: atom_id res chain seq x y z
N MET A 1 14.87 22.95 -60.29
CA MET A 1 15.16 22.25 -59.02
C MET A 1 14.82 20.78 -59.21
N SER A 2 15.75 19.85 -58.92
CA SER A 2 15.46 18.42 -58.99
C SER A 2 14.36 18.04 -57.98
N SER A 3 13.55 17.01 -58.25
CA SER A 3 12.48 16.58 -57.34
C SER A 3 13.02 16.30 -55.92
N ARG A 4 14.25 15.79 -55.84
CA ARG A 4 15.01 15.54 -54.59
C ARG A 4 15.23 16.78 -53.72
N ARG A 5 15.43 17.97 -54.31
CA ARG A 5 15.56 19.22 -53.53
C ARG A 5 14.20 19.72 -53.02
N ARG A 6 13.12 19.52 -53.78
CA ARG A 6 11.77 19.91 -53.36
C ARG A 6 11.27 19.05 -52.20
N THR A 7 11.54 17.75 -52.24
CA THR A 7 11.19 16.83 -51.14
C THR A 7 11.98 17.16 -49.87
N ALA A 8 13.27 17.46 -49.98
CA ALA A 8 14.09 17.86 -48.84
C ALA A 8 13.59 19.15 -48.17
N THR A 9 13.24 20.18 -48.95
CA THR A 9 12.71 21.44 -48.41
C THR A 9 11.35 21.24 -47.71
N LEU A 10 10.48 20.39 -48.26
CA LEU A 10 9.19 20.08 -47.64
C LEU A 10 9.38 19.36 -46.30
N LEU A 11 10.27 18.38 -46.23
CA LEU A 11 10.57 17.66 -44.99
C LEU A 11 11.14 18.58 -43.90
N ILE A 12 12.05 19.50 -44.27
CA ILE A 12 12.59 20.49 -43.33
C ILE A 12 11.47 21.41 -42.82
N LEU A 13 10.57 21.87 -43.69
CA LEU A 13 9.46 22.73 -43.29
C LEU A 13 8.50 21.99 -42.34
N MET A 14 8.17 20.73 -42.62
CA MET A 14 7.36 19.88 -41.74
C MET A 14 8.03 19.69 -40.38
N ALA A 15 9.33 19.44 -40.35
CA ALA A 15 10.10 19.30 -39.12
C ALA A 15 10.12 20.60 -38.31
N VAL A 16 10.29 21.76 -38.97
CA VAL A 16 10.21 23.07 -38.31
C VAL A 16 8.83 23.32 -37.72
N VAL A 17 7.76 23.03 -38.47
CA VAL A 17 6.37 23.14 -37.97
C VAL A 17 6.18 22.25 -36.75
N ALA A 18 6.63 20.99 -36.82
CA ALA A 18 6.53 20.03 -35.71
C ALA A 18 7.28 20.51 -34.46
N VAL A 19 8.49 21.06 -34.59
CA VAL A 19 9.25 21.59 -33.46
C VAL A 19 8.59 22.85 -32.88
N VAL A 20 8.10 23.75 -33.73
CA VAL A 20 7.49 25.02 -33.29
C VAL A 20 6.13 24.81 -32.61
N THR A 21 5.35 23.80 -33.02
CA THR A 21 4.03 23.52 -32.42
C THR A 21 4.11 22.71 -31.13
N LEU A 22 5.23 22.04 -30.85
CA LEU A 22 5.36 21.18 -29.68
C LEU A 22 5.21 21.94 -28.35
N PRO A 23 5.86 23.09 -28.12
CA PRO A 23 5.64 23.88 -26.89
C PRO A 23 4.18 24.32 -26.73
N TRP A 24 3.52 24.71 -27.81
CA TRP A 24 2.09 25.07 -27.77
C TRP A 24 1.22 23.87 -27.39
N ALA A 25 1.49 22.69 -27.94
CA ALA A 25 0.77 21.47 -27.57
C ALA A 25 1.02 21.10 -26.10
N LEU A 26 2.25 21.22 -25.63
CA LEU A 26 2.67 20.92 -24.25
C LEU A 26 1.91 21.79 -23.23
N PHE A 27 1.88 23.10 -23.42
CA PHE A 27 1.28 24.04 -22.46
C PHE A 27 -0.23 24.27 -22.67
N SER A 28 -0.79 23.83 -23.79
CA SER A 28 -2.24 23.93 -23.99
C SER A 28 -2.98 22.66 -23.59
N ALA A 29 -2.32 21.49 -23.63
CA ALA A 29 -2.93 20.20 -23.33
C ALA A 29 -3.56 20.17 -21.94
N ARG A 30 -4.69 19.47 -21.85
CA ARG A 30 -5.46 19.27 -20.63
C ARG A 30 -5.87 17.81 -20.59
N ALA A 31 -5.70 17.18 -19.43
CA ALA A 31 -6.27 15.88 -19.14
C ALA A 31 -7.30 16.06 -18.02
N ASP A 32 -8.55 15.71 -18.29
CA ASP A 32 -9.60 15.64 -17.28
C ASP A 32 -9.64 14.17 -16.81
N LEU A 33 -9.21 13.93 -15.57
CA LEU A 33 -9.03 12.60 -14.96
C LEU A 33 -9.59 12.64 -13.52
N SER A 34 -9.56 11.51 -12.81
CA SER A 34 -9.96 11.49 -11.39
C SER A 34 -8.81 11.91 -10.47
N PHE A 35 -9.14 12.42 -9.29
CA PHE A 35 -8.26 12.54 -8.13
C PHE A 35 -9.00 11.96 -6.92
N GLY A 36 -8.79 10.68 -6.63
CA GLY A 36 -9.71 9.94 -5.76
C GLY A 36 -11.14 9.98 -6.35
N PRO A 37 -12.18 10.34 -5.58
CA PRO A 37 -13.53 10.47 -6.13
C PRO A 37 -13.79 11.80 -6.85
N HIS A 38 -12.85 12.74 -6.85
CA HIS A 38 -13.05 14.04 -7.48
C HIS A 38 -12.74 13.99 -8.98
N GLU A 39 -13.47 14.76 -9.78
CA GLU A 39 -12.95 15.16 -11.10
C GLU A 39 -11.77 16.10 -10.89
N ALA A 40 -10.71 15.94 -11.68
CA ALA A 40 -9.53 16.79 -11.62
C ALA A 40 -9.01 17.11 -13.01
N ARG A 41 -8.56 18.35 -13.19
CA ARG A 41 -7.97 18.81 -14.44
C ARG A 41 -6.47 19.01 -14.27
N TYR A 42 -5.70 18.33 -15.10
CA TYR A 42 -4.24 18.33 -15.10
C TYR A 42 -3.69 19.15 -16.27
N GLN A 43 -2.76 20.06 -16.00
CA GLN A 43 -2.11 20.92 -17.00
C GLN A 43 -0.63 21.16 -16.70
N ILE A 44 0.21 21.06 -17.72
CA ILE A 44 1.64 21.37 -17.60
C ILE A 44 1.85 22.89 -17.62
N THR A 45 2.66 23.38 -16.69
CA THR A 45 3.02 24.80 -16.54
C THR A 45 4.53 25.00 -16.71
N ALA A 46 4.97 26.26 -16.82
CA ALA A 46 6.37 26.63 -17.03
C ALA A 46 6.94 27.38 -15.81
N ASP A 47 6.51 27.01 -14.60
CA ASP A 47 6.78 27.76 -13.37
C ASP A 47 7.48 26.96 -12.26
N SER A 48 7.99 25.76 -12.57
CA SER A 48 8.66 24.88 -11.60
C SER A 48 7.81 24.58 -10.35
N ARG A 49 6.48 24.49 -10.47
CA ARG A 49 5.58 24.27 -9.33
C ARG A 49 4.58 23.17 -9.59
N LEU A 50 4.34 22.36 -8.56
CA LEU A 50 3.16 21.52 -8.48
C LEU A 50 2.10 22.31 -7.71
N THR A 51 1.05 22.72 -8.40
CA THR A 51 -0.07 23.48 -7.82
C THR A 51 -1.28 22.58 -7.72
N VAL A 52 -1.77 22.35 -6.51
CA VAL A 52 -3.06 21.68 -6.28
C VAL A 52 -4.07 22.74 -5.86
N ASP A 53 -5.04 23.01 -6.72
CA ASP A 53 -6.07 24.03 -6.54
C ASP A 53 -7.38 23.39 -6.06
N PHE A 54 -7.78 23.73 -4.84
CA PHE A 54 -9.03 23.28 -4.21
C PHE A 54 -10.14 24.34 -4.35
N GLY A 55 -9.98 25.28 -5.29
CA GLY A 55 -10.94 26.33 -5.60
C GLY A 55 -11.11 27.32 -4.44
N PRO A 56 -12.34 27.55 -3.91
CA PRO A 56 -12.59 28.53 -2.86
C PRO A 56 -11.83 28.27 -1.54
N LEU A 57 -11.38 27.04 -1.32
CA LEU A 57 -10.60 26.68 -0.14
C LEU A 57 -9.17 27.22 -0.24
N GLY A 58 -8.60 27.31 -1.44
CA GLY A 58 -7.25 27.81 -1.67
C GLY A 58 -6.39 26.82 -2.45
N LYS A 59 -5.07 27.05 -2.44
CA LYS A 59 -4.11 26.26 -3.21
C LYS A 59 -2.96 25.79 -2.33
N LEU A 60 -2.47 24.57 -2.62
CA LEU A 60 -1.19 24.04 -2.14
C LEU A 60 -0.17 24.14 -3.29
N LEU A 61 0.95 24.78 -3.03
CA LEU A 61 2.01 25.05 -4.00
C LEU A 61 3.29 24.35 -3.53
N ILE A 62 3.80 23.40 -4.29
CA ILE A 62 4.98 22.59 -3.93
C ILE A 62 6.08 22.87 -4.96
N PRO A 63 7.36 23.02 -4.55
CA PRO A 63 8.48 23.09 -5.48
C PRO A 63 8.54 21.84 -6.37
N ALA A 64 8.58 22.01 -7.70
CA ALA A 64 8.56 20.88 -8.64
C ALA A 64 9.94 20.47 -9.15
N ASP A 65 11.01 21.17 -8.78
CA ASP A 65 12.34 20.99 -9.39
C ASP A 65 12.93 19.58 -9.18
N GLU A 66 12.49 18.87 -8.13
CA GLU A 66 12.88 17.47 -7.85
C GLU A 66 12.02 16.44 -8.59
N TYR A 67 10.82 16.84 -9.04
CA TYR A 67 9.80 15.95 -9.59
C TYR A 67 9.65 16.09 -11.11
N LEU A 68 9.85 17.30 -11.64
CA LEU A 68 9.63 17.64 -13.05
C LEU A 68 10.88 18.30 -13.65
N PRO A 69 11.40 17.78 -14.77
CA PRO A 69 12.61 18.32 -15.38
C PRO A 69 12.34 19.63 -16.14
N LEU A 70 13.42 20.33 -16.52
CA LEU A 70 13.38 21.49 -17.43
C LEU A 70 12.58 22.70 -16.94
N GLY A 71 12.35 22.79 -15.62
CA GLY A 71 11.57 23.88 -15.01
C GLY A 71 10.07 23.82 -15.33
N LEU A 72 9.57 22.63 -15.66
CA LEU A 72 8.15 22.38 -15.84
C LEU A 72 7.45 22.31 -14.49
N GLY A 73 6.20 22.74 -14.46
CA GLY A 73 5.27 22.55 -13.36
C GLY A 73 4.05 21.76 -13.80
N LEU A 74 3.18 21.47 -12.84
CA LEU A 74 1.91 20.78 -13.04
C LEU A 74 0.86 21.45 -12.17
N THR A 75 -0.24 21.88 -12.77
CA THR A 75 -1.43 22.32 -12.03
C THR A 75 -2.49 21.24 -12.06
N VAL A 76 -3.07 20.97 -10.90
CA VAL A 76 -4.18 20.06 -10.67
C VAL A 76 -5.34 20.87 -10.11
N ASP A 77 -6.37 21.12 -10.92
CA ASP A 77 -7.59 21.78 -10.47
C ASP A 77 -8.57 20.70 -9.98
N ILE A 78 -8.81 20.63 -8.67
CA ILE A 78 -9.71 19.65 -8.07
C ILE A 78 -11.15 20.16 -8.16
N GLY A 79 -11.98 19.38 -8.83
CA GLY A 79 -13.40 19.60 -9.06
C GLY A 79 -14.30 18.89 -8.05
N GLN A 80 -15.56 18.74 -8.44
CA GLN A 80 -16.58 18.11 -7.60
C GLN A 80 -16.51 16.58 -7.72
N ILE A 81 -17.08 15.89 -6.74
CA ILE A 81 -17.35 14.46 -6.86
C ILE A 81 -18.54 14.29 -7.83
N PRO A 82 -18.41 13.50 -8.92
CA PRO A 82 -19.50 13.28 -9.85
C PRO A 82 -20.73 12.69 -9.14
N VAL A 83 -21.91 13.26 -9.38
CA VAL A 83 -23.17 12.68 -8.88
C VAL A 83 -23.70 11.70 -9.94
N PRO A 84 -23.91 10.41 -9.63
CA PRO A 84 -24.46 9.46 -10.58
C PRO A 84 -25.84 9.93 -11.08
N GLY A 85 -25.98 10.13 -12.40
CA GLY A 85 -27.25 10.47 -13.06
C GLY A 85 -27.49 11.95 -13.40
N ALA A 86 -26.50 12.84 -13.23
CA ALA A 86 -26.65 14.26 -13.59
C ALA A 86 -26.22 14.63 -15.03
N ALA A 87 -25.76 13.67 -15.83
CA ALA A 87 -25.34 13.89 -17.22
C ALA A 87 -26.25 13.10 -18.16
N ASP A 88 -27.36 13.72 -18.58
CA ASP A 88 -28.08 13.49 -19.84
C ASP A 88 -29.34 14.39 -19.87
N ASP A 89 -29.19 15.72 -20.03
CA ASP A 89 -30.36 16.56 -20.35
C ASP A 89 -30.06 17.85 -21.15
N ASP A 90 -28.88 17.93 -21.80
CA ASP A 90 -28.52 19.06 -22.66
C ASP A 90 -28.29 18.62 -24.13
N SER A 91 -29.14 17.73 -24.65
CA SER A 91 -29.34 17.60 -26.10
C SER A 91 -30.61 16.82 -26.44
N HIS A 92 -31.69 17.55 -26.73
CA HIS A 92 -32.52 17.40 -27.94
C HIS A 92 -33.87 18.11 -27.74
N ALA A 93 -33.95 19.34 -28.25
CA ALA A 93 -35.22 19.97 -28.57
C ALA A 93 -35.83 19.32 -29.83
N GLY A 94 -37.08 18.85 -29.76
CA GLY A 94 -37.92 18.64 -30.95
C GLY A 94 -39.01 17.56 -30.86
N ALA A 95 -40.27 18.02 -30.92
CA ALA A 95 -41.49 17.34 -31.42
C ALA A 95 -42.09 16.19 -30.57
N SER A 96 -43.21 16.43 -29.85
CA SER A 96 -44.62 16.13 -30.22
C SER A 96 -44.93 14.61 -30.26
N GLU A 97 -45.92 14.02 -29.58
CA GLU A 97 -47.34 14.35 -29.45
C GLU A 97 -48.02 13.58 -28.27
N ARG A 98 -49.14 14.15 -27.80
CA ARG A 98 -50.34 13.55 -27.14
C ARG A 98 -50.37 12.02 -26.88
N ARG A 99 -50.82 11.61 -25.68
CA ARG A 99 -52.20 11.15 -25.41
C ARG A 99 -52.49 10.95 -23.91
N SER A 100 -53.73 11.22 -23.56
CA SER A 100 -54.38 11.18 -22.25
C SER A 100 -54.98 9.81 -21.89
N ASP A 101 -55.26 9.69 -20.58
CA ASP A 101 -56.38 9.00 -19.91
C ASP A 101 -56.30 7.51 -19.47
N ARG A 102 -56.50 7.39 -18.14
CA ARG A 102 -57.37 6.47 -17.38
C ARG A 102 -57.05 4.96 -17.31
N GLY A 103 -56.97 4.49 -16.05
CA GLY A 103 -58.00 3.57 -15.53
C GLY A 103 -57.54 2.20 -15.00
N SER A 104 -57.53 2.08 -13.67
CA SER A 104 -58.05 0.97 -12.84
C SER A 104 -57.54 -0.48 -12.91
N SER A 105 -57.28 -0.98 -11.68
CA SER A 105 -57.60 -2.29 -11.06
C SER A 105 -56.76 -3.55 -11.34
N GLU A 106 -56.18 -4.03 -10.23
CA GLU A 106 -56.17 -5.41 -9.68
C GLU A 106 -55.40 -6.54 -10.40
N GLY A 107 -54.46 -7.13 -9.63
CA GLY A 107 -54.38 -8.59 -9.45
C GLY A 107 -53.16 -9.32 -10.00
N SER A 108 -52.32 -9.81 -9.06
CA SER A 108 -51.76 -11.17 -8.98
C SER A 108 -50.23 -11.27 -8.83
N ASP A 109 -49.88 -11.99 -7.77
CA ASP A 109 -48.62 -12.59 -7.36
C ASP A 109 -47.61 -12.95 -8.47
N GLY A 110 -46.36 -12.57 -8.23
CA GLY A 110 -45.19 -13.04 -8.95
C GLY A 110 -43.93 -12.62 -8.21
N ALA A 111 -43.36 -13.51 -7.40
CA ALA A 111 -42.07 -13.33 -6.76
C ALA A 111 -40.96 -13.14 -7.81
N GLY A 112 -40.31 -11.98 -7.78
CA GLY A 112 -39.09 -11.65 -8.50
C GLY A 112 -38.36 -10.57 -7.69
N PRO A 113 -37.02 -10.56 -7.66
CA PRO A 113 -36.28 -9.70 -6.73
C PRO A 113 -36.49 -8.23 -7.11
N ASP A 114 -36.82 -7.41 -6.11
CA ASP A 114 -37.00 -5.97 -6.20
C ASP A 114 -35.76 -5.32 -6.85
N ALA A 115 -35.87 -5.05 -8.15
CA ALA A 115 -35.06 -4.07 -8.83
C ALA A 115 -35.83 -2.75 -8.81
N GLY A 116 -35.49 -1.87 -7.87
CA GLY A 116 -35.97 -0.49 -7.91
C GLY A 116 -35.90 0.25 -6.57
N VAL A 117 -35.02 1.25 -6.55
CA VAL A 117 -35.06 2.46 -5.71
C VAL A 117 -34.43 2.33 -4.31
N GLY A 118 -33.10 2.48 -4.27
CA GLY A 118 -32.30 2.64 -3.05
C GLY A 118 -30.82 2.97 -3.26
N GLY A 119 -30.27 2.85 -4.47
CA GLY A 119 -28.82 2.96 -4.75
C GLY A 119 -28.24 4.36 -4.91
N GLY A 120 -28.89 5.42 -4.40
CA GLY A 120 -28.46 6.80 -4.71
C GLY A 120 -27.29 7.33 -3.89
N ALA A 121 -27.20 6.95 -2.61
CA ALA A 121 -26.26 7.58 -1.66
C ALA A 121 -25.30 6.58 -1.03
N VAL A 122 -25.76 5.35 -0.74
CA VAL A 122 -24.93 4.31 -0.12
C VAL A 122 -23.96 3.70 -1.14
N ASP A 123 -24.42 3.48 -2.38
CA ASP A 123 -23.56 3.00 -3.47
C ASP A 123 -22.59 4.08 -3.95
N ALA A 124 -23.02 5.34 -3.98
CA ALA A 124 -22.15 6.49 -4.27
C ALA A 124 -21.07 6.66 -3.18
N LEU A 125 -21.45 6.60 -1.91
CA LEU A 125 -20.50 6.65 -0.79
C LEU A 125 -19.55 5.43 -0.79
N GLY A 126 -20.05 4.25 -1.17
CA GLY A 126 -19.24 3.05 -1.35
C GLY A 126 -18.22 3.19 -2.49
N GLY A 127 -18.62 3.78 -3.61
CA GLY A 127 -17.74 4.13 -4.73
C GLY A 127 -16.69 5.18 -4.36
N ASP A 128 -17.07 6.18 -3.57
CA ASP A 128 -16.14 7.22 -3.10
C ASP A 128 -15.10 6.66 -2.14
N ILE A 129 -15.51 5.80 -1.20
CA ILE A 129 -14.61 5.12 -0.27
C ILE A 129 -13.65 4.19 -1.04
N ALA A 130 -14.16 3.45 -2.03
CA ALA A 130 -13.32 2.62 -2.88
C ALA A 130 -12.30 3.45 -3.70
N SER A 131 -12.68 4.66 -4.13
CA SER A 131 -11.82 5.58 -4.89
C SER A 131 -10.76 6.26 -4.01
N TYR A 132 -11.07 6.58 -2.76
CA TYR A 132 -10.05 7.00 -1.79
C TYR A 132 -9.11 5.85 -1.45
N ALA A 133 -9.67 4.65 -1.21
CA ALA A 133 -8.87 3.46 -0.95
C ALA A 133 -7.95 3.14 -2.12
N SER A 134 -8.38 3.30 -3.38
CA SER A 134 -7.51 3.09 -4.56
C SER A 134 -6.38 4.13 -4.63
N LEU A 135 -6.67 5.41 -4.37
CA LEU A 135 -5.67 6.49 -4.36
C LEU A 135 -4.53 6.22 -3.36
N PHE A 136 -4.86 5.75 -2.16
CA PHE A 136 -3.86 5.40 -1.16
C PHE A 136 -3.27 4.00 -1.36
N SER A 137 -4.00 3.08 -2.01
CA SER A 137 -3.54 1.70 -2.18
C SER A 137 -2.61 1.47 -3.36
N ALA A 138 -2.82 2.20 -4.45
CA ALA A 138 -2.07 2.10 -5.70
C ALA A 138 -1.75 3.50 -6.28
N PRO A 139 -0.97 4.34 -5.56
CA PRO A 139 -0.62 5.69 -6.02
C PRO A 139 0.10 5.69 -7.37
N GLN A 140 0.86 4.63 -7.70
CA GLN A 140 1.52 4.52 -9.00
C GLN A 140 0.53 4.37 -10.16
N ALA A 141 -0.60 3.66 -9.97
CA ALA A 141 -1.63 3.56 -10.99
C ALA A 141 -2.25 4.93 -11.31
N GLN A 142 -2.43 5.76 -10.28
CA GLN A 142 -2.90 7.15 -10.44
C GLN A 142 -1.88 7.99 -11.21
N VAL A 143 -0.59 7.85 -10.92
CA VAL A 143 0.48 8.56 -11.65
C VAL A 143 0.51 8.12 -13.12
N ASP A 144 0.44 6.81 -13.39
CA ASP A 144 0.43 6.27 -14.75
C ASP A 144 -0.77 6.79 -15.55
N GLU A 145 -1.95 6.88 -14.93
CA GLU A 145 -3.14 7.45 -15.57
C GLU A 145 -2.95 8.93 -15.93
N ILE A 146 -2.36 9.73 -15.03
CA ILE A 146 -2.04 11.14 -15.27
C ILE A 146 -1.04 11.28 -16.41
N VAL A 147 0.04 10.49 -16.40
CA VAL A 147 1.09 10.53 -17.43
C VAL A 147 0.52 10.12 -18.79
N ASN A 148 -0.26 9.04 -18.85
CA ASN A 148 -0.87 8.56 -20.08
C ASN A 148 -1.91 9.54 -20.63
N GLY A 149 -2.74 10.10 -19.76
CA GLY A 149 -3.76 11.10 -20.13
C GLY A 149 -3.13 12.38 -20.70
N LEU A 150 -2.13 12.95 -20.01
CA LEU A 150 -1.40 14.13 -20.48
C LEU A 150 -0.65 13.84 -21.78
N THR A 151 0.06 12.72 -21.87
CA THR A 151 0.81 12.33 -23.09
C THR A 151 -0.13 12.21 -24.29
N THR A 152 -1.28 11.56 -24.12
CA THR A 152 -2.29 11.41 -25.17
C THR A 152 -2.83 12.77 -25.61
N ALA A 153 -3.18 13.65 -24.66
CA ALA A 153 -3.69 14.99 -24.95
C ALA A 153 -2.65 15.86 -25.70
N ILE A 154 -1.39 15.80 -25.29
CA ILE A 154 -0.27 16.51 -25.94
C ILE A 154 -0.10 16.01 -27.37
N LEU A 155 0.01 14.69 -27.57
CA LEU A 155 0.24 14.11 -28.88
C LEU A 155 -0.93 14.37 -29.84
N ALA A 156 -2.17 14.28 -29.37
CA ALA A 156 -3.35 14.56 -30.18
C ALA A 156 -3.37 16.01 -30.66
N ARG A 157 -3.13 16.98 -29.77
CA ARG A 157 -3.08 18.41 -30.13
C ARG A 157 -1.89 18.74 -31.01
N TRP A 158 -0.74 18.15 -30.73
CA TRP A 158 0.45 18.33 -31.54
C TRP A 158 0.25 17.82 -32.96
N ALA A 159 -0.26 16.59 -33.12
CA ALA A 159 -0.57 16.00 -34.41
C ALA A 159 -1.60 16.82 -35.18
N LEU A 160 -2.67 17.28 -34.50
CA LEU A 160 -3.69 18.14 -35.10
C LEU A 160 -3.10 19.47 -35.61
N ALA A 161 -2.28 20.14 -34.80
CA ALA A 161 -1.63 21.40 -35.18
C ALA A 161 -0.69 21.22 -36.37
N VAL A 162 0.13 20.16 -36.36
CA VAL A 162 1.01 19.82 -37.48
C VAL A 162 0.18 19.54 -38.74
N CYS A 163 -0.87 18.73 -38.66
CA CYS A 163 -1.74 18.43 -39.81
C CYS A 163 -2.41 19.67 -40.38
N ILE A 164 -2.97 20.55 -39.55
CA ILE A 164 -3.64 21.78 -39.99
C ILE A 164 -2.65 22.74 -40.65
N ILE A 165 -1.53 23.05 -39.99
CA ILE A 165 -0.54 24.00 -40.52
C ILE A 165 0.07 23.47 -41.82
N SER A 166 0.42 22.19 -41.85
CA SER A 166 0.97 21.54 -43.03
C SER A 166 -0.04 21.48 -44.17
N GLY A 167 -1.30 21.19 -43.87
CA GLY A 167 -2.40 21.20 -44.82
C GLY A 167 -2.61 22.59 -45.45
N VAL A 168 -2.59 23.65 -44.63
CA VAL A 168 -2.67 25.04 -45.10
C VAL A 168 -1.48 25.38 -45.99
N VAL A 169 -0.26 24.99 -45.62
CA VAL A 169 0.95 25.21 -46.43
C VAL A 169 0.84 24.52 -47.79
N VAL A 170 0.44 23.25 -47.81
CA VAL A 170 0.30 22.46 -49.04
C VAL A 170 -0.84 23.00 -49.91
N ALA A 171 -2.00 23.29 -49.34
CA ALA A 171 -3.14 23.89 -50.05
C ALA A 171 -2.79 25.25 -50.65
N THR A 172 -2.11 26.11 -49.90
CA THR A 172 -1.62 27.41 -50.38
C THR A 172 -0.65 27.24 -51.54
N ALA A 173 0.26 26.26 -51.44
CA ALA A 173 1.20 25.97 -52.52
C ALA A 173 0.51 25.44 -53.79
N PHE A 174 -0.53 24.62 -53.63
CA PHE A 174 -1.33 24.10 -54.73
C PHE A 174 -2.12 25.20 -55.44
N VAL A 175 -2.80 26.08 -54.68
CA VAL A 175 -3.65 27.17 -55.21
C VAL A 175 -2.82 28.24 -55.93
N LEU A 176 -1.65 28.61 -55.40
CA LEU A 176 -0.83 29.67 -56.00
C LEU A 176 -0.04 29.20 -57.23
N GLY A 177 0.26 27.90 -57.32
CA GLY A 177 1.05 27.31 -58.39
C GLY A 177 2.55 27.70 -58.37
N PRO A 178 3.42 26.93 -59.04
CA PRO A 178 4.88 27.07 -58.91
C PRO A 178 5.45 28.39 -59.46
N ALA A 179 4.76 29.04 -60.40
CA ALA A 179 5.19 30.31 -60.99
C ALA A 179 4.97 31.51 -60.06
N ARG A 180 3.82 31.60 -59.38
CA ARG A 180 3.55 32.68 -58.40
C ARG A 180 4.29 32.45 -57.08
N LEU A 181 4.47 31.20 -56.64
CA LEU A 181 5.32 30.87 -55.49
C LEU A 181 6.79 31.27 -55.73
N ALA A 182 7.32 31.08 -56.94
CA ALA A 182 8.65 31.54 -57.29
C ALA A 182 8.74 33.08 -57.35
N GLY A 183 7.64 33.76 -57.73
CA GLY A 183 7.53 35.23 -57.70
C GLY A 183 7.47 35.79 -56.27
N ILE A 184 6.70 35.17 -55.37
CA ILE A 184 6.65 35.51 -53.94
C ILE A 184 7.98 35.18 -53.26
N GLY A 185 8.56 34.01 -53.56
CA GLY A 185 9.89 33.62 -53.12
C GLY A 185 10.95 34.65 -53.52
N ARG A 186 10.95 35.13 -54.78
CA ARG A 186 11.86 36.20 -55.23
C ARG A 186 11.57 37.58 -54.61
N ALA A 187 10.31 37.87 -54.27
CA ALA A 187 9.95 39.09 -53.54
C ALA A 187 10.33 39.03 -52.04
N PHE A 188 10.53 37.82 -51.51
CA PHE A 188 11.01 37.55 -50.15
C PHE A 188 12.51 37.19 -50.07
N VAL A 189 13.18 36.90 -51.19
CA VAL A 189 14.65 36.84 -51.28
C VAL A 189 15.17 38.26 -51.02
N GLY A 190 15.63 38.49 -49.79
CA GLY A 190 15.99 39.81 -49.26
C GLY A 190 15.22 40.21 -47.99
N LYS A 191 14.10 39.53 -47.67
CA LYS A 191 13.30 39.72 -46.46
C LYS A 191 13.25 38.48 -45.54
N GLU A 192 14.07 37.46 -45.81
CA GLU A 192 14.16 36.26 -44.95
C GLU A 192 14.51 36.58 -43.50
N LEU A 193 15.30 37.63 -43.27
CA LEU A 193 15.60 38.16 -41.94
C LEU A 193 14.37 38.74 -41.22
N ILE A 194 13.35 39.21 -41.96
CA ILE A 194 12.14 39.79 -41.40
C ILE A 194 11.14 38.70 -41.04
N SER A 195 11.02 37.63 -41.84
CA SER A 195 10.15 36.49 -41.52
C SER A 195 10.73 35.62 -40.41
N ILE A 196 12.04 35.34 -40.46
CA ILE A 196 12.77 34.72 -39.34
C ILE A 196 12.69 35.67 -38.15
N GLY A 197 12.93 36.96 -38.35
CA GLY A 197 12.80 37.98 -37.31
C GLY A 197 11.42 38.04 -36.68
N LEU A 198 10.33 37.91 -37.43
CA LEU A 198 8.97 37.93 -36.90
C LEU A 198 8.64 36.64 -36.14
N VAL A 199 9.04 35.47 -36.66
CA VAL A 199 8.87 34.19 -35.96
C VAL A 199 9.74 34.16 -34.70
N THR A 200 10.99 34.61 -34.79
CA THR A 200 11.91 34.74 -33.65
C THR A 200 11.41 35.78 -32.67
N VAL A 201 10.81 36.90 -33.10
CA VAL A 201 10.19 37.90 -32.22
C VAL A 201 8.90 37.36 -31.62
N LEU A 202 8.08 36.58 -32.33
CA LEU A 202 6.91 35.93 -31.76
C LEU A 202 7.33 34.86 -30.74
N VAL A 203 8.33 34.04 -31.05
CA VAL A 203 8.89 33.04 -30.13
C VAL A 203 9.56 33.72 -28.94
N LEU A 204 10.41 34.74 -29.15
CA LEU A 204 11.04 35.53 -28.09
C LEU A 204 10.04 36.38 -27.31
N ALA A 205 8.96 36.84 -27.93
CA ALA A 205 7.88 37.52 -27.24
C ALA A 205 7.08 36.53 -26.41
N SER A 206 6.81 35.32 -26.90
CA SER A 206 6.13 34.23 -26.17
C SER A 206 6.97 33.75 -24.99
N VAL A 207 8.27 33.50 -25.23
CA VAL A 207 9.27 33.18 -24.20
C VAL A 207 9.45 34.38 -23.28
N GLY A 208 9.42 35.60 -23.82
CA GLY A 208 9.54 36.85 -23.09
C GLY A 208 8.35 37.09 -22.15
N THR A 209 7.10 36.84 -22.58
CA THR A 209 5.93 36.86 -21.71
C THR A 209 6.05 35.78 -20.65
N ALA A 210 6.45 34.55 -21.01
CA ALA A 210 6.67 33.48 -20.02
C ALA A 210 7.75 33.84 -18.98
N VAL A 211 8.82 34.55 -19.38
CA VAL A 211 9.89 35.04 -18.49
C VAL A 211 9.45 36.27 -17.68
N LEU A 212 8.63 37.15 -18.24
CA LEU A 212 8.12 38.37 -17.57
C LEU A 212 6.97 38.07 -16.61
N THR A 213 6.24 36.96 -16.80
CA THR A 213 5.17 36.49 -15.90
C THR A 213 5.66 35.39 -14.96
N ARG A 214 6.96 35.36 -14.62
CA ARG A 214 7.45 34.42 -13.60
C ARG A 214 6.66 34.61 -12.31
N PRO A 215 5.99 33.56 -11.80
CA PRO A 215 5.24 33.69 -10.57
C PRO A 215 6.18 34.03 -9.41
N LYS A 216 5.66 34.82 -8.46
CA LYS A 216 6.41 35.24 -7.26
C LYS A 216 7.00 34.02 -6.57
N PRO A 217 8.25 34.05 -6.09
CA PRO A 217 8.86 32.95 -5.33
C PRO A 217 7.90 32.44 -4.26
N LEU A 218 7.88 31.12 -4.06
CA LEU A 218 7.09 30.52 -2.98
C LEU A 218 7.55 31.11 -1.65
N VAL A 219 6.59 31.47 -0.82
CA VAL A 219 6.86 31.78 0.59
C VAL A 219 6.59 30.50 1.34
N ALA A 220 7.66 29.78 1.66
CA ALA A 220 7.58 28.53 2.40
C ALA A 220 6.81 28.75 3.70
N ASP A 221 5.84 27.88 3.95
CA ASP A 221 5.13 27.88 5.22
C ASP A 221 5.99 27.13 6.26
N PRO A 222 6.34 27.77 7.40
CA PRO A 222 7.08 27.10 8.47
C PRO A 222 6.39 25.83 8.98
N ALA A 223 5.07 25.70 8.78
CA ALA A 223 4.32 24.50 9.10
C ALA A 223 4.87 23.26 8.36
N PHE A 224 5.57 23.37 7.23
CA PHE A 224 6.09 22.20 6.52
C PHE A 224 7.55 21.87 6.82
N ASP A 225 8.22 22.62 7.70
CA ASP A 225 9.62 22.41 8.03
C ASP A 225 9.84 21.02 8.65
N GLY A 226 10.79 20.25 8.10
CA GLY A 226 11.08 18.87 8.54
C GLY A 226 10.15 17.80 7.99
N THR A 227 9.24 18.14 7.07
CA THR A 227 8.34 17.18 6.40
C THR A 227 8.69 17.00 4.92
N PRO A 228 8.15 15.97 4.24
CA PRO A 228 8.28 15.82 2.78
C PRO A 228 7.71 16.99 1.96
N LEU A 229 6.92 17.88 2.58
CA LEU A 229 6.36 19.08 1.95
C LEU A 229 7.19 20.36 2.27
N ALA A 230 8.39 20.22 2.82
CA ALA A 230 9.24 21.36 3.14
C ALA A 230 9.43 22.30 1.94
N GLY A 231 9.27 23.61 2.17
CA GLY A 231 9.29 24.62 1.10
C GLY A 231 7.96 24.84 0.37
N ALA A 232 6.91 24.07 0.69
CA ALA A 232 5.57 24.28 0.16
C ALA A 232 4.91 25.54 0.74
N GLN A 233 3.98 26.10 -0.02
CA GLN A 233 3.18 27.26 0.36
C GLN A 233 1.69 26.91 0.29
N VAL A 234 0.95 27.26 1.34
CA VAL A 234 -0.52 27.19 1.35
C VAL A 234 -1.11 28.59 1.23
N THR A 235 -2.23 28.69 0.53
CA THR A 235 -2.97 29.95 0.37
C THR A 235 -4.45 29.76 0.69
N GLY A 236 -5.15 30.86 0.97
CA GLY A 236 -6.61 30.84 1.16
C GLY A 236 -7.04 30.32 2.54
N ARG A 237 -8.26 29.76 2.61
CA ARG A 237 -8.84 29.21 3.85
C ARG A 237 -8.20 27.89 4.26
N LEU A 238 -7.54 27.20 3.32
CA LEU A 238 -6.72 26.03 3.60
C LEU A 238 -5.60 26.33 4.58
N GLY A 239 -5.06 27.55 4.63
CA GLY A 239 -4.00 27.90 5.59
C GLY A 239 -4.39 27.57 7.03
N GLY A 240 -5.52 28.11 7.51
CA GLY A 240 -5.95 27.86 8.89
C GLY A 240 -6.39 26.41 9.18
N VAL A 241 -6.88 25.69 8.16
CA VAL A 241 -7.26 24.27 8.29
C VAL A 241 -6.02 23.37 8.29
N ILE A 242 -5.05 23.67 7.44
CA ILE A 242 -3.77 22.98 7.37
C ILE A 242 -2.94 23.27 8.60
N ASP A 243 -2.91 24.49 9.13
CA ASP A 243 -2.23 24.77 10.40
C ASP A 243 -2.80 23.90 11.53
N THR A 244 -4.13 23.76 11.58
CA THR A 244 -4.80 22.93 12.58
C THR A 244 -4.55 21.44 12.34
N ALA A 245 -4.66 20.97 11.10
CA ALA A 245 -4.42 19.58 10.73
C ALA A 245 -2.95 19.19 10.92
N PHE A 246 -2.03 20.08 10.57
CA PHE A 246 -0.60 19.92 10.76
C PHE A 246 -0.23 19.93 12.23
N THR A 247 -0.75 20.88 13.01
CA THR A 247 -0.59 20.87 14.48
C THR A 247 -1.12 19.57 15.04
N ALA A 248 -2.29 19.09 14.61
CA ALA A 248 -2.82 17.81 15.06
C ALA A 248 -1.94 16.61 14.65
N VAL A 249 -1.36 16.59 13.44
CA VAL A 249 -0.43 15.54 13.01
C VAL A 249 0.88 15.60 13.80
N LYS A 250 1.40 16.81 14.05
CA LYS A 250 2.59 17.04 14.85
C LYS A 250 2.37 16.61 16.30
N ASP A 251 1.31 17.10 16.93
CA ASP A 251 0.92 16.73 18.30
C ASP A 251 0.71 15.21 18.39
N PHE A 252 0.04 14.60 17.39
CA PHE A 252 -0.10 13.15 17.32
C PHE A 252 1.25 12.42 17.24
N SER A 253 2.20 12.93 16.44
CA SER A 253 3.54 12.38 16.34
C SER A 253 4.32 12.52 17.64
N GLU A 254 4.31 13.70 18.26
CA GLU A 254 4.98 13.98 19.54
C GLU A 254 4.39 13.13 20.67
N ASP A 255 3.06 13.01 20.74
CA ASP A 255 2.36 12.17 21.71
C ASP A 255 2.68 10.69 21.50
N ASN A 256 2.74 10.25 20.24
CA ASN A 256 3.13 8.89 19.88
C ASN A 256 4.57 8.59 20.33
N ASP A 257 5.51 9.47 20.02
CA ASP A 257 6.92 9.28 20.37
C ASP A 257 7.11 9.30 21.89
N ALA A 258 6.48 10.25 22.60
CA ALA A 258 6.50 10.31 24.05
C ALA A 258 5.92 9.03 24.69
N PHE A 259 4.83 8.50 24.15
CA PHE A 259 4.22 7.25 24.60
C PHE A 259 5.22 6.08 24.49
N TYR A 260 5.82 5.88 23.31
CA TYR A 260 6.70 4.73 23.09
C TYR A 260 8.08 4.90 23.73
N ASP A 261 8.56 6.13 23.93
CA ASP A 261 9.75 6.41 24.72
C ASP A 261 9.55 5.96 26.17
N GLN A 262 8.38 6.25 26.76
CA GLN A 262 8.06 5.78 28.10
C GLN A 262 7.87 4.26 28.16
N VAL A 263 7.25 3.65 27.14
CA VAL A 263 7.17 2.18 27.02
C VAL A 263 8.57 1.55 26.97
N LEU A 264 9.49 2.11 26.18
CA LEU A 264 10.86 1.63 26.08
C LEU A 264 11.65 1.82 27.39
N ALA A 265 11.40 2.91 28.12
CA ALA A 265 11.96 3.11 29.46
C ALA A 265 11.46 2.04 30.45
N ASN A 266 10.15 1.78 30.46
CA ASN A 266 9.52 0.75 31.29
C ASN A 266 10.00 -0.65 30.90
N LEU A 267 10.16 -0.94 29.61
CA LEU A 267 10.74 -2.18 29.11
C LEU A 267 12.17 -2.37 29.64
N ASN A 268 13.02 -1.35 29.58
CA ASN A 268 14.39 -1.42 30.11
C ASN A 268 14.43 -1.73 31.61
N GLU A 269 13.49 -1.18 32.39
CA GLU A 269 13.37 -1.47 33.81
C GLU A 269 12.94 -2.92 34.04
N GLN A 270 11.84 -3.35 33.41
CA GLN A 270 11.34 -4.73 33.50
C GLN A 270 12.36 -5.75 33.01
N TRP A 271 13.15 -5.42 31.99
CA TRP A 271 14.15 -6.33 31.45
C TRP A 271 15.23 -6.71 32.48
N ARG A 272 15.59 -5.79 33.37
CA ARG A 272 16.61 -6.03 34.41
C ARG A 272 16.11 -6.95 35.52
N THR A 273 14.80 -6.96 35.78
CA THR A 273 14.17 -7.73 36.86
C THR A 273 13.36 -8.92 36.35
N ARG A 274 13.32 -9.14 35.02
CA ARG A 274 12.52 -10.20 34.41
C ARG A 274 12.91 -11.59 34.92
N PRO A 275 11.95 -12.53 34.96
CA PRO A 275 12.27 -13.93 35.20
C PRO A 275 13.18 -14.49 34.09
N LEU A 276 14.34 -15.04 34.48
CA LEU A 276 15.28 -15.70 33.56
C LEU A 276 15.01 -17.21 33.42
N THR A 277 14.18 -17.76 34.31
CA THR A 277 13.74 -19.16 34.32
C THR A 277 12.22 -19.20 34.52
N GLY A 278 11.57 -20.26 34.04
CA GLY A 278 10.16 -20.51 34.35
C GLY A 278 9.99 -21.33 35.63
N ASN A 279 8.75 -21.53 36.07
CA ASN A 279 8.43 -22.44 37.16
C ASN A 279 8.40 -23.90 36.65
N TRP A 280 9.58 -24.49 36.44
CA TRP A 280 9.75 -25.80 35.81
C TRP A 280 9.66 -26.97 36.79
N SER A 281 8.90 -26.81 37.87
CA SER A 281 8.96 -27.67 39.06
C SER A 281 8.63 -29.14 38.82
N ASP A 282 8.18 -29.57 37.63
CA ASP A 282 7.72 -30.93 37.41
C ASP A 282 8.43 -31.77 36.32
N GLN A 283 9.16 -31.26 35.31
CA GLN A 283 9.70 -32.13 34.22
C GLN A 283 11.03 -31.70 33.56
N GLY A 284 12.11 -31.57 34.34
CA GLY A 284 13.49 -31.60 33.82
C GLY A 284 14.08 -30.24 33.41
N MET A 285 15.38 -30.09 33.61
CA MET A 285 16.12 -28.84 33.38
C MET A 285 16.14 -28.43 31.90
N VAL A 286 15.62 -27.24 31.61
CA VAL A 286 15.91 -26.51 30.36
C VAL A 286 17.22 -25.71 30.53
N PRO A 287 18.05 -25.55 29.50
CA PRO A 287 19.30 -24.81 29.62
C PRO A 287 19.10 -23.35 30.08
N PRO A 288 20.03 -22.80 30.89
CA PRO A 288 19.99 -21.39 31.25
C PRO A 288 20.11 -20.54 29.98
N ALA A 289 19.46 -19.37 29.98
CA ALA A 289 19.66 -18.37 28.93
C ALA A 289 21.15 -18.00 28.83
N ARG A 290 21.62 -17.66 27.62
CA ARG A 290 22.98 -17.14 27.40
C ARG A 290 23.26 -15.97 28.36
N GLY A 291 24.32 -16.08 29.16
CA GLY A 291 24.77 -15.00 30.07
C GLY A 291 25.17 -15.42 31.49
N THR A 292 25.04 -16.68 31.90
CA THR A 292 25.60 -17.17 33.17
C THR A 292 26.95 -17.87 32.96
N ALA A 293 27.90 -17.63 33.85
CA ALA A 293 29.34 -17.91 33.72
C ALA A 293 29.76 -19.40 33.69
N GLN A 294 28.91 -20.29 33.18
CA GLN A 294 29.22 -21.70 32.98
C GLN A 294 28.72 -22.11 31.59
N GLU A 295 29.58 -21.94 30.58
CA GLU A 295 29.36 -22.37 29.21
C GLU A 295 29.19 -23.90 29.14
N THR A 296 27.96 -24.37 29.27
CA THR A 296 27.48 -25.45 28.43
C THR A 296 26.65 -24.78 27.34
N ASN A 297 27.23 -24.60 26.15
CA ASN A 297 26.46 -24.24 24.95
C ASN A 297 25.43 -25.36 24.72
N ALA A 298 24.25 -25.25 25.32
CA ALA A 298 23.10 -25.86 24.71
C ALA A 298 22.88 -25.09 23.40
N ASP A 299 22.93 -25.79 22.27
CA ASP A 299 22.61 -25.21 20.96
C ASP A 299 21.13 -24.79 21.00
N VAL A 300 20.84 -23.58 21.47
CA VAL A 300 19.48 -23.04 21.57
C VAL A 300 19.41 -21.80 20.69
N SER A 301 18.44 -21.78 19.77
CA SER A 301 18.09 -20.58 19.01
C SER A 301 17.00 -19.80 19.74
N THR A 302 17.15 -18.48 19.77
CA THR A 302 16.17 -17.55 20.35
C THR A 302 15.52 -16.76 19.23
N PHE A 303 14.20 -16.86 19.09
CA PHE A 303 13.43 -16.10 18.11
C PHE A 303 12.56 -15.09 18.82
N VAL A 304 12.48 -13.88 18.26
CA VAL A 304 11.38 -12.96 18.59
C VAL A 304 10.28 -13.21 17.58
N PHE A 305 9.09 -13.51 18.08
CA PHE A 305 7.89 -13.78 17.30
C PHE A 305 6.85 -12.69 17.55
N GLY A 306 6.48 -12.00 16.48
CA GLY A 306 5.41 -11.00 16.43
C GLY A 306 4.34 -11.39 15.40
N SER A 307 3.15 -10.82 15.53
CA SER A 307 2.06 -10.93 14.55
C SER A 307 1.09 -9.79 14.76
N ASP A 308 0.38 -9.36 13.71
CA ASP A 308 -0.67 -8.35 13.79
C ASP A 308 -0.13 -7.01 14.33
N LEU A 309 1.01 -6.56 13.78
CA LEU A 309 1.59 -5.24 14.06
C LEU A 309 0.66 -4.12 13.57
N HIS A 310 -0.09 -4.36 12.48
CA HIS A 310 -1.11 -3.47 11.94
C HIS A 310 -0.62 -2.01 11.79
N CYS A 311 0.58 -1.84 11.26
CA CYS A 311 1.23 -0.54 11.09
C CYS A 311 1.44 0.28 12.38
N ASN A 312 1.58 -0.37 13.53
CA ASN A 312 2.01 0.32 14.73
C ASN A 312 3.53 0.56 14.74
N ILE A 313 3.95 1.66 14.14
CA ILE A 313 5.37 2.05 14.04
C ILE A 313 6.04 2.26 15.41
N GLY A 314 5.27 2.57 16.46
CA GLY A 314 5.81 2.70 17.80
C GLY A 314 6.14 1.35 18.43
N MET A 315 5.27 0.36 18.25
CA MET A 315 5.55 -1.03 18.66
C MET A 315 6.68 -1.67 17.84
N ALA A 316 6.91 -1.24 16.59
CA ALA A 316 8.09 -1.66 15.83
C ALA A 316 9.40 -1.36 16.58
N ARG A 317 9.49 -0.19 17.25
CA ARG A 317 10.62 0.17 18.12
C ARG A 317 10.77 -0.80 19.29
N VAL A 318 9.65 -1.23 19.88
CA VAL A 318 9.62 -2.21 20.98
C VAL A 318 10.08 -3.59 20.49
N VAL A 319 9.63 -4.02 19.31
CA VAL A 319 10.08 -5.27 18.67
C VAL A 319 11.59 -5.24 18.44
N GLY A 320 12.11 -4.14 17.91
CA GLY A 320 13.55 -3.91 17.72
C GLY A 320 14.33 -3.97 19.05
N ALA A 321 13.81 -3.31 20.09
CA ALA A 321 14.42 -3.31 21.42
C ALA A 321 14.47 -4.72 22.03
N VAL A 322 13.36 -5.47 22.02
CA VAL A 322 13.30 -6.84 22.54
C VAL A 322 14.23 -7.77 21.74
N SER A 323 14.28 -7.62 20.41
CA SER A 323 15.20 -8.39 19.55
C SER A 323 16.67 -8.15 19.91
N ARG A 324 17.06 -6.89 20.17
CA ARG A 324 18.41 -6.56 20.66
C ARG A 324 18.69 -7.12 22.05
N MET A 325 17.78 -6.89 23.00
CA MET A 325 17.98 -7.25 24.40
C MET A 325 17.96 -8.77 24.65
N SER A 326 17.22 -9.52 23.82
CA SER A 326 17.18 -10.99 23.87
C SER A 326 18.35 -11.65 23.15
N HIS A 327 19.16 -10.90 22.40
CA HIS A 327 20.12 -11.46 21.44
C HIS A 327 19.45 -12.46 20.50
N ALA A 328 18.31 -12.08 19.92
CA ALA A 328 17.57 -12.92 19.00
C ALA A 328 18.47 -13.38 17.84
N ASP A 329 18.31 -14.64 17.45
CA ASP A 329 18.97 -15.25 16.30
C ASP A 329 18.13 -15.06 15.01
N ALA A 330 16.84 -14.76 15.12
CA ALA A 330 15.97 -14.31 14.03
C ALA A 330 14.72 -13.58 14.55
N TYR A 331 14.10 -12.76 13.71
CA TYR A 331 12.74 -12.25 13.87
C TYR A 331 11.78 -13.05 12.96
N ILE A 332 10.69 -13.55 13.54
CA ILE A 332 9.66 -14.32 12.84
C ILE A 332 8.36 -13.53 12.93
N ASP A 333 7.77 -13.22 11.78
CA ASP A 333 6.52 -12.46 11.69
C ASP A 333 5.36 -13.34 11.21
N GLY A 334 4.29 -13.38 12.01
CA GLY A 334 3.07 -14.12 11.74
C GLY A 334 2.12 -13.46 10.74
N GLY A 335 2.48 -12.32 10.15
CA GLY A 335 1.68 -11.57 9.20
C GLY A 335 0.87 -10.45 9.85
N ASP A 336 0.16 -9.71 9.01
CA ASP A 336 -0.55 -8.46 9.34
C ASP A 336 0.39 -7.38 9.87
N VAL A 337 1.47 -7.15 9.12
CA VAL A 337 2.35 -5.99 9.34
C VAL A 337 1.63 -4.70 8.96
N THR A 338 0.76 -4.75 7.96
CA THR A 338 -0.02 -3.61 7.44
C THR A 338 -1.47 -3.65 7.93
N MET A 339 -2.27 -2.59 7.70
CA MET A 339 -3.71 -2.60 7.99
C MET A 339 -4.57 -2.90 6.76
N THR A 340 -4.06 -2.69 5.55
CA THR A 340 -4.83 -2.85 4.31
C THR A 340 -4.04 -3.53 3.19
N GLY A 341 -2.73 -3.66 3.35
CA GLY A 341 -1.85 -4.31 2.37
C GLY A 341 -1.63 -3.42 1.16
N THR A 342 -1.59 -2.11 1.37
CA THR A 342 -1.33 -1.12 0.32
C THR A 342 0.16 -0.89 0.09
N SER A 343 0.51 -0.43 -1.11
CA SER A 343 1.89 -0.02 -1.40
C SER A 343 2.35 1.18 -0.56
N ALA A 344 1.44 2.07 -0.13
CA ALA A 344 1.78 3.16 0.80
C ALA A 344 2.13 2.64 2.20
N GLU A 345 1.49 1.55 2.65
CA GLU A 345 1.78 0.89 3.93
C GLU A 345 3.06 0.07 3.92
N ASN A 346 3.76 -0.05 2.79
CA ASN A 346 5.13 -0.59 2.77
C ASN A 346 6.06 0.20 3.71
N TYR A 347 5.75 1.48 3.96
CA TYR A 347 6.39 2.29 5.01
C TYR A 347 6.36 1.61 6.39
N CYS A 348 5.27 0.94 6.74
CA CYS A 348 5.13 0.26 8.03
C CYS A 348 6.11 -0.91 8.17
N LEU A 349 6.29 -1.66 7.08
CA LEU A 349 7.29 -2.73 7.00
C LEU A 349 8.71 -2.16 7.02
N ASP A 350 8.95 -1.03 6.36
CA ASP A 350 10.25 -0.36 6.37
C ASP A 350 10.66 0.08 7.77
N VAL A 351 9.75 0.69 8.54
CA VAL A 351 10.03 1.06 9.93
C VAL A 351 10.33 -0.17 10.79
N LEU A 352 9.59 -1.27 10.60
CA LEU A 352 9.89 -2.53 11.29
C LEU A 352 11.26 -3.09 10.91
N ASP A 353 11.59 -3.08 9.61
CA ASP A 353 12.87 -3.54 9.08
C ASP A 353 14.06 -2.74 9.66
N ASP A 354 13.92 -1.42 9.72
CA ASP A 354 14.93 -0.48 10.22
C ASP A 354 15.12 -0.59 11.74
N GLU A 355 14.05 -0.86 12.50
CA GLU A 355 14.12 -1.03 13.95
C GLU A 355 14.78 -2.36 14.36
N LEU A 356 14.75 -3.38 13.51
CA LEU A 356 15.38 -4.67 13.78
C LEU A 356 16.92 -4.57 13.61
N PRO A 357 17.71 -5.35 14.36
CA PRO A 357 19.18 -5.37 14.19
C PRO A 357 19.59 -5.69 12.73
N GLU A 358 20.56 -4.95 12.18
CA GLU A 358 20.94 -4.98 10.75
C GLU A 358 21.19 -6.37 10.15
N LYS A 359 21.72 -7.30 10.94
CA LYS A 359 22.09 -8.66 10.48
C LYS A 359 21.16 -9.75 11.00
N LEU A 360 20.05 -9.36 11.64
CA LEU A 360 19.09 -10.31 12.14
C LEU A 360 18.33 -10.92 10.94
N PRO A 361 18.35 -12.25 10.74
CA PRO A 361 17.49 -12.91 9.75
C PRO A 361 16.01 -12.66 10.06
N ARG A 362 15.20 -12.45 9.03
CA ARG A 362 13.79 -12.07 9.16
C ARG A 362 12.92 -12.95 8.27
N MET A 363 11.79 -13.42 8.81
CA MET A 363 10.80 -14.25 8.11
C MET A 363 9.41 -13.66 8.25
N ILE A 364 8.57 -13.83 7.24
CA ILE A 364 7.15 -13.46 7.30
C ILE A 364 6.26 -14.45 6.54
N VAL A 365 5.05 -14.66 7.03
CA VAL A 365 3.90 -15.17 6.25
C VAL A 365 2.92 -14.03 5.99
N LYS A 366 2.25 -14.04 4.84
CA LYS A 366 1.23 -13.04 4.52
C LYS A 366 0.02 -13.23 5.44
N GLY A 367 -0.38 -12.18 6.16
CA GLY A 367 -1.67 -12.18 6.86
C GLY A 367 -2.83 -11.76 5.95
N ASN A 368 -4.03 -11.58 6.52
CA ASN A 368 -5.18 -11.12 5.73
C ASN A 368 -5.23 -9.61 5.55
N HIS A 369 -4.57 -8.82 6.38
CA HIS A 369 -4.41 -7.37 6.20
C HIS A 369 -3.21 -7.04 5.33
N ASP A 370 -2.31 -8.00 5.06
CA ASP A 370 -1.26 -7.87 4.06
C ASP A 370 -1.74 -8.25 2.65
N SER A 371 -0.91 -7.94 1.64
CA SER A 371 -1.14 -8.36 0.26
C SER A 371 0.11 -8.95 -0.40
N THR A 372 -0.05 -9.44 -1.62
CA THR A 372 1.08 -9.82 -2.49
C THR A 372 2.09 -8.68 -2.71
N GLU A 373 1.66 -7.42 -2.64
CA GLU A 373 2.56 -6.26 -2.68
C GLU A 373 3.40 -6.19 -1.40
N THR A 374 2.78 -6.34 -0.23
CA THR A 374 3.48 -6.37 1.07
C THR A 374 4.58 -7.44 1.08
N THR A 375 4.26 -8.66 0.62
CA THR A 375 5.26 -9.74 0.59
C THR A 375 6.33 -9.53 -0.49
N SER A 376 6.00 -8.94 -1.62
CA SER A 376 6.98 -8.58 -2.65
C SER A 376 7.96 -7.51 -2.14
N HIS A 377 7.47 -6.53 -1.40
CA HIS A 377 8.30 -5.53 -0.74
C HIS A 377 9.19 -6.16 0.35
N ALA A 378 8.66 -7.06 1.18
CA ALA A 378 9.44 -7.80 2.17
C ALA A 378 10.61 -8.58 1.54
N ARG A 379 10.37 -9.25 0.40
CA ARG A 379 11.45 -9.91 -0.35
C ARG A 379 12.52 -8.93 -0.82
N SER A 380 12.12 -7.74 -1.27
CA SER A 380 13.06 -6.71 -1.72
C SER A 380 13.99 -6.22 -0.58
N LYS A 381 13.51 -6.29 0.67
CA LYS A 381 14.26 -6.03 1.90
C LYS A 381 15.07 -7.23 2.41
N GLY A 382 15.02 -8.36 1.70
CA GLY A 382 15.77 -9.56 2.03
C GLY A 382 15.09 -10.47 3.07
N TRP A 383 13.82 -10.24 3.39
CA TRP A 383 13.05 -11.13 4.26
C TRP A 383 12.76 -12.45 3.55
N LYS A 384 12.78 -13.54 4.30
CA LYS A 384 12.27 -14.82 3.82
C LYS A 384 10.74 -14.80 3.90
N VAL A 385 10.08 -14.88 2.76
CA VAL A 385 8.62 -14.97 2.70
C VAL A 385 8.23 -16.42 2.47
N LEU A 386 7.37 -16.98 3.34
CA LEU A 386 6.80 -18.30 3.16
C LEU A 386 5.49 -18.20 2.37
N GLU A 387 5.52 -18.66 1.12
CA GLU A 387 4.36 -18.87 0.26
C GLU A 387 4.33 -20.34 -0.16
N ASP A 388 3.52 -21.15 0.53
CA ASP A 388 3.43 -22.61 0.35
C ASP A 388 4.81 -23.28 0.27
N SER A 389 5.72 -22.87 1.15
CA SER A 389 7.14 -23.18 1.05
C SER A 389 7.82 -23.25 2.41
N SER A 390 9.05 -23.78 2.41
CA SER A 390 9.89 -23.89 3.60
C SER A 390 11.10 -22.97 3.52
N ALA A 391 11.51 -22.43 4.67
CA ALA A 391 12.81 -21.79 4.80
C ALA A 391 13.40 -21.95 6.20
N GLU A 392 14.74 -21.98 6.27
CA GLU A 392 15.47 -22.19 7.52
C GLU A 392 15.80 -20.87 8.23
N MET A 393 15.66 -20.81 9.55
CA MET A 393 16.18 -19.76 10.41
C MET A 393 17.01 -20.36 11.54
N SER A 394 18.30 -20.05 11.58
CA SER A 394 19.24 -20.52 12.60
C SER A 394 19.19 -22.05 12.81
N GLY A 395 19.12 -22.81 11.71
CA GLY A 395 19.05 -24.26 11.72
C GLY A 395 17.66 -24.84 11.99
N VAL A 396 16.60 -24.03 12.13
CA VAL A 396 15.22 -24.49 12.31
C VAL A 396 14.44 -24.26 11.01
N THR A 397 13.83 -25.31 10.47
CA THR A 397 13.08 -25.26 9.21
C THR A 397 11.62 -24.90 9.49
N PHE A 398 11.18 -23.78 8.94
CA PHE A 398 9.79 -23.37 9.00
C PHE A 398 9.09 -23.70 7.68
N PHE A 399 7.85 -24.18 7.75
CA PHE A 399 6.95 -24.33 6.61
C PHE A 399 5.71 -23.48 6.82
N GLY A 400 5.22 -22.81 5.77
CA GLY A 400 4.10 -21.89 5.91
C GLY A 400 3.54 -21.45 4.57
N GLY A 401 2.45 -20.69 4.65
CA GLY A 401 1.80 -20.12 3.47
C GLY A 401 0.96 -18.89 3.79
N PRO A 402 0.46 -18.19 2.77
CA PRO A 402 -0.33 -16.98 2.94
C PRO A 402 -1.70 -17.26 3.57
N ASP A 403 -2.27 -16.27 4.26
CA ASP A 403 -3.73 -16.23 4.43
C ASP A 403 -4.38 -16.07 3.04
N PRO A 404 -5.34 -16.93 2.65
CA PRO A 404 -5.96 -16.86 1.33
C PRO A 404 -6.89 -15.65 1.14
N ARG A 405 -7.13 -14.87 2.19
CA ARG A 405 -8.00 -13.69 2.21
C ARG A 405 -7.20 -12.40 2.17
N ARG A 406 -7.91 -11.33 1.81
CA ARG A 406 -7.50 -9.94 1.95
C ARG A 406 -8.62 -9.10 2.57
N THR A 407 -8.34 -8.44 3.67
CA THR A 407 -9.23 -7.52 4.38
C THR A 407 -8.73 -6.11 4.17
N VAL A 408 -9.51 -5.32 3.43
CA VAL A 408 -9.22 -3.89 3.23
C VAL A 408 -9.96 -3.11 4.31
N PHE A 409 -9.25 -2.22 5.03
CA PHE A 409 -9.85 -1.46 6.13
C PHE A 409 -11.13 -0.72 5.68
N GLY A 410 -12.20 -0.80 6.47
CA GLY A 410 -13.51 -0.25 6.12
C GLY A 410 -14.35 -1.11 5.16
N SER A 411 -13.84 -2.26 4.72
CA SER A 411 -14.55 -3.25 3.92
C SER A 411 -14.50 -4.65 4.56
N GLY A 412 -15.35 -5.56 4.10
CA GLY A 412 -15.32 -6.95 4.54
C GLY A 412 -14.16 -7.74 3.93
N PRO A 413 -13.84 -8.92 4.48
CA PRO A 413 -12.82 -9.81 3.93
C PRO A 413 -13.20 -10.26 2.52
N GLN A 414 -12.27 -10.14 1.60
CA GLN A 414 -12.35 -10.65 0.23
C GLN A 414 -11.37 -11.81 0.06
N LEU A 415 -11.60 -12.64 -0.95
CA LEU A 415 -10.63 -13.68 -1.31
C LEU A 415 -9.51 -13.05 -2.15
N GLU A 416 -8.26 -13.30 -1.76
CA GLU A 416 -7.08 -12.95 -2.59
C GLU A 416 -6.67 -14.13 -3.48
N THR A 417 -7.03 -15.34 -3.08
CA THR A 417 -6.87 -16.58 -3.85
C THR A 417 -8.23 -17.16 -4.25
N ASP A 418 -8.28 -18.08 -5.21
CA ASP A 418 -9.52 -18.76 -5.60
C ASP A 418 -10.04 -19.76 -4.54
N LEU A 419 -9.35 -19.91 -3.41
CA LEU A 419 -9.67 -20.88 -2.36
C LEU A 419 -10.25 -20.19 -1.13
N THR A 420 -11.30 -20.79 -0.56
CA THR A 420 -11.74 -20.43 0.78
C THR A 420 -10.69 -20.84 1.82
N ALA A 421 -10.77 -20.26 3.02
CA ALA A 421 -9.87 -20.62 4.13
C ALA A 421 -9.88 -22.13 4.43
N ASP A 422 -11.03 -22.79 4.37
CA ASP A 422 -11.15 -24.23 4.61
C ASP A 422 -10.55 -25.06 3.48
N GLN A 423 -10.75 -24.66 2.22
CA GLN A 423 -10.16 -25.34 1.07
C GLN A 423 -8.63 -25.22 1.08
N TYR A 424 -8.14 -24.01 1.39
CA TYR A 424 -6.72 -23.75 1.50
C TYR A 424 -6.10 -24.50 2.69
N ALA A 425 -6.80 -24.59 3.83
CA ALA A 425 -6.34 -25.38 4.98
C ALA A 425 -6.17 -26.88 4.64
N GLN A 426 -7.05 -27.44 3.79
CA GLN A 426 -6.91 -28.82 3.33
C GLN A 426 -5.70 -28.97 2.39
N LYS A 427 -5.52 -28.05 1.43
CA LYS A 427 -4.35 -28.04 0.55
C LYS A 427 -3.05 -27.98 1.37
N LEU A 428 -2.96 -27.05 2.31
CA LEU A 428 -1.78 -26.84 3.14
C LEU A 428 -1.49 -28.04 4.04
N ASN A 429 -2.52 -28.74 4.53
CA ASN A 429 -2.35 -30.00 5.25
C ASN A 429 -1.67 -31.06 4.38
N ASP A 430 -2.14 -31.25 3.15
CA ASP A 430 -1.59 -32.27 2.25
C ASP A 430 -0.12 -31.96 1.91
N GLU A 431 0.22 -30.68 1.70
CA GLU A 431 1.59 -30.22 1.49
C GLU A 431 2.46 -30.37 2.74
N ALA A 432 1.93 -30.08 3.93
CA ALA A 432 2.62 -30.30 5.21
C ALA A 432 2.96 -31.79 5.40
N CYS A 433 2.04 -32.71 5.11
CA CYS A 433 2.30 -34.15 5.24
C CYS A 433 3.40 -34.66 4.28
N ALA A 434 3.64 -33.92 3.19
CA ALA A 434 4.67 -34.25 2.20
C ALA A 434 6.00 -33.52 2.43
N SER A 435 6.06 -32.61 3.40
CA SER A 435 7.21 -31.74 3.66
C SER A 435 7.91 -32.11 4.96
N ASP A 436 9.23 -32.00 4.97
CA ASP A 436 10.04 -32.13 6.19
C ASP A 436 10.31 -30.73 6.75
N PHE A 437 9.81 -30.45 7.96
CA PHE A 437 9.94 -29.16 8.63
C PHE A 437 9.75 -29.32 10.14
N ASP A 438 10.22 -28.32 10.89
CA ASP A 438 10.21 -28.35 12.36
C ASP A 438 9.00 -27.61 12.93
N ILE A 439 8.69 -26.42 12.39
CA ILE A 439 7.65 -25.53 12.89
C ILE A 439 6.79 -24.99 11.74
N MET A 440 5.47 -25.10 11.86
CA MET A 440 4.55 -24.45 10.94
C MET A 440 4.36 -22.98 11.31
N LEU A 441 4.53 -22.07 10.35
CA LEU A 441 4.19 -20.66 10.51
C LEU A 441 2.97 -20.35 9.63
N ILE A 442 1.89 -19.87 10.24
CA ILE A 442 0.66 -19.54 9.51
C ILE A 442 -0.02 -18.35 10.18
N HIS A 443 -0.64 -17.45 9.43
CA HIS A 443 -1.28 -16.29 10.04
C HIS A 443 -2.52 -16.69 10.86
N ASP A 444 -3.54 -17.29 10.22
CA ASP A 444 -4.73 -17.76 10.93
C ASP A 444 -4.56 -19.20 11.44
N ALA A 445 -4.61 -19.35 12.77
CA ALA A 445 -4.53 -20.65 13.44
C ALA A 445 -5.56 -21.68 12.94
N ARG A 446 -6.70 -21.25 12.36
CA ARG A 446 -7.69 -22.15 11.74
C ARG A 446 -7.13 -22.89 10.53
N VAL A 447 -6.26 -22.25 9.76
CA VAL A 447 -5.65 -22.82 8.55
C VAL A 447 -4.60 -23.87 8.89
N GLY A 448 -3.81 -23.68 9.96
CA GLY A 448 -2.85 -24.68 10.43
C GLY A 448 -3.45 -25.82 11.26
N ALA A 449 -4.70 -25.68 11.73
CA ALA A 449 -5.32 -26.64 12.63
C ALA A 449 -5.49 -28.07 12.06
N PRO A 450 -5.82 -28.28 10.77
CA PRO A 450 -5.86 -29.62 10.18
C PRO A 450 -4.50 -30.34 10.25
N SER A 451 -3.40 -29.65 9.93
CA SER A 451 -2.03 -30.20 9.96
C SER A 451 -1.59 -30.66 11.35
N LEU A 452 -1.96 -29.92 12.39
CA LEU A 452 -1.71 -30.32 13.78
C LEU A 452 -2.54 -31.55 14.20
N ARG A 453 -3.78 -31.65 13.73
CA ARG A 453 -4.68 -32.78 14.03
C ARG A 453 -4.32 -34.06 13.30
N SER A 454 -3.81 -33.96 12.08
CA SER A 454 -3.37 -35.10 11.26
C SER A 454 -1.98 -35.61 11.64
N GLY A 455 -1.24 -34.88 12.48
CA GLY A 455 0.13 -35.21 12.87
C GLY A 455 1.18 -34.79 11.85
N CYS A 456 0.78 -34.09 10.79
CA CYS A 456 1.67 -33.57 9.75
C CYS A 456 2.42 -32.31 10.18
N ALA A 457 1.97 -31.62 11.24
CA ALA A 457 2.72 -30.59 11.93
C ALA A 457 2.82 -30.91 13.43
N HIS A 458 4.03 -30.81 13.98
CA HIS A 458 4.24 -30.99 15.42
C HIS A 458 4.02 -29.71 16.21
N TYR A 459 4.45 -28.57 15.66
CA TYR A 459 4.32 -27.25 16.26
C TYR A 459 3.78 -26.25 15.25
N SER A 460 2.97 -25.29 15.71
CA SER A 460 2.52 -24.16 14.89
C SER A 460 2.57 -22.85 15.67
N LEU A 461 3.09 -21.81 15.01
CA LEU A 461 3.06 -20.42 15.45
C LEU A 461 2.09 -19.64 14.54
N SER A 462 1.24 -18.81 15.14
CA SER A 462 0.18 -18.06 14.42
C SER A 462 -0.26 -16.79 15.14
N GLY A 463 -1.15 -16.01 14.52
CA GLY A 463 -1.73 -14.77 15.05
C GLY A 463 -3.22 -14.64 14.70
N HIS A 464 -3.63 -13.54 14.06
CA HIS A 464 -4.98 -13.25 13.53
C HIS A 464 -6.07 -12.95 14.58
N TRP A 465 -6.04 -13.62 15.73
CA TRP A 465 -7.16 -13.58 16.69
C TRP A 465 -7.14 -12.39 17.64
N HIS A 466 -6.06 -11.60 17.60
CA HIS A 466 -5.77 -10.51 18.55
C HIS A 466 -5.91 -10.97 20.01
N ARG A 467 -5.63 -12.25 20.25
CA ARG A 467 -5.75 -12.90 21.54
C ARG A 467 -4.76 -14.06 21.62
N ARG A 468 -3.94 -14.05 22.67
CA ARG A 468 -3.01 -15.12 22.96
C ARG A 468 -3.72 -16.44 23.26
N VAL A 469 -3.26 -17.53 22.67
CA VAL A 469 -3.68 -18.90 22.99
C VAL A 469 -2.45 -19.81 23.09
N GLY A 470 -2.41 -20.64 24.12
CA GLY A 470 -1.35 -21.62 24.30
C GLY A 470 -0.04 -21.06 24.89
N PRO A 471 1.10 -21.75 24.69
CA PRO A 471 1.24 -23.03 24.00
C PRO A 471 0.31 -24.11 24.58
N GLU A 472 -0.42 -24.82 23.73
CA GLU A 472 -1.36 -25.87 24.14
C GLU A 472 -1.45 -26.98 23.07
N THR A 473 -1.78 -28.20 23.50
CA THR A 473 -1.97 -29.33 22.60
C THR A 473 -3.25 -29.15 21.77
N LEU A 474 -3.14 -29.35 20.45
CA LEU A 474 -4.27 -29.39 19.53
C LEU A 474 -4.12 -30.61 18.60
N GLY A 475 -4.98 -31.62 18.81
CA GLY A 475 -4.81 -32.90 18.12
C GLY A 475 -3.53 -33.58 18.59
N SER A 476 -2.66 -33.96 17.65
CA SER A 476 -1.34 -34.53 17.94
C SER A 476 -0.23 -33.49 18.09
N GLY A 477 -0.44 -32.26 17.61
CA GLY A 477 0.55 -31.19 17.66
C GLY A 477 0.32 -30.20 18.81
N VAL A 478 1.13 -29.15 18.82
CA VAL A 478 1.05 -28.03 19.76
C VAL A 478 0.89 -26.73 18.99
N ARG A 479 -0.08 -25.90 19.39
CA ARG A 479 -0.27 -24.57 18.82
C ARG A 479 0.14 -23.48 19.81
N TYR A 480 0.67 -22.40 19.26
CA TYR A 480 0.78 -21.12 19.91
C TYR A 480 0.21 -20.04 18.99
N VAL A 481 -0.75 -19.27 19.51
CA VAL A 481 -1.34 -18.12 18.83
C VAL A 481 -0.89 -16.88 19.59
N SER A 482 -0.11 -16.03 18.94
CA SER A 482 0.23 -14.71 19.46
C SER A 482 -1.01 -13.84 19.57
N SER A 483 -1.02 -12.90 20.52
CA SER A 483 -1.95 -11.78 20.47
C SER A 483 -1.53 -10.79 19.37
N THR A 484 -2.05 -9.56 19.43
CA THR A 484 -1.61 -8.49 18.53
C THR A 484 -0.33 -7.81 19.03
N THR A 485 0.68 -7.72 18.18
CA THR A 485 1.91 -6.96 18.45
C THR A 485 1.71 -5.46 18.33
N GLY A 486 0.73 -5.01 17.55
CA GLY A 486 0.38 -3.59 17.42
C GLY A 486 -0.64 -3.07 18.43
N GLY A 487 -1.26 -3.93 19.25
CA GLY A 487 -2.42 -3.54 20.05
C GLY A 487 -3.61 -3.12 19.18
N ALA A 488 -3.81 -3.85 18.09
CA ALA A 488 -4.86 -3.60 17.09
C ALA A 488 -6.24 -3.94 17.65
N LEU A 489 -7.07 -2.92 17.86
CA LEU A 489 -8.47 -3.10 18.24
C LEU A 489 -9.34 -3.18 16.98
N ALA A 490 -10.30 -4.10 16.97
CA ALA A 490 -11.22 -4.26 15.85
C ALA A 490 -11.89 -2.92 15.48
N ASN A 491 -11.88 -2.59 14.19
CA ASN A 491 -12.43 -1.35 13.62
C ASN A 491 -11.79 -0.04 14.13
N ALA A 492 -10.58 -0.08 14.66
CA ALA A 492 -9.81 1.10 15.04
C ALA A 492 -8.53 1.20 14.21
N LEU A 493 -8.06 2.42 13.98
CA LEU A 493 -6.70 2.65 13.49
C LEU A 493 -5.69 2.32 14.59
N THR A 494 -4.67 1.57 14.23
CA THR A 494 -3.61 1.12 15.14
C THR A 494 -2.45 2.12 15.28
N PRO A 495 -2.05 2.91 14.25
CA PRO A 495 -1.01 3.92 14.42
C PRO A 495 -1.29 4.85 15.61
N GLY A 496 -0.24 5.21 16.35
CA GLY A 496 -0.35 6.03 17.55
C GLY A 496 -0.23 5.23 18.86
N PRO A 497 -0.60 5.86 20.00
CA PRO A 497 -0.70 5.18 21.29
C PRO A 497 -1.68 4.00 21.27
N LEU A 498 -1.29 2.93 21.97
CA LEU A 498 -2.00 1.64 22.01
C LEU A 498 -3.49 1.78 22.37
N LYS A 499 -4.35 1.08 21.63
CA LYS A 499 -5.81 1.03 21.87
C LYS A 499 -6.23 -0.17 22.70
N MET A 500 -5.41 -1.22 22.69
CA MET A 500 -5.53 -2.38 23.56
C MET A 500 -4.14 -2.92 23.88
N VAL A 501 -4.10 -3.94 24.74
CA VAL A 501 -2.86 -4.62 25.10
C VAL A 501 -2.16 -5.16 23.85
N ALA A 502 -0.87 -4.87 23.74
CA ALA A 502 0.02 -5.39 22.71
C ALA A 502 0.97 -6.44 23.30
N GLU A 503 1.30 -7.46 22.51
CA GLU A 503 2.18 -8.54 22.95
C GLU A 503 3.16 -8.98 21.85
N LEU A 504 4.37 -9.33 22.27
CA LEU A 504 5.34 -10.04 21.46
C LEU A 504 5.99 -11.15 22.28
N SER A 505 6.48 -12.17 21.58
CA SER A 505 6.90 -13.42 22.19
C SER A 505 8.39 -13.66 21.95
N ILE A 506 9.10 -14.18 22.96
CA ILE A 506 10.45 -14.70 22.82
C ILE A 506 10.35 -16.21 22.90
N VAL A 507 10.65 -16.91 21.80
CA VAL A 507 10.57 -18.37 21.70
C VAL A 507 11.97 -18.96 21.66
N ARG A 508 12.26 -19.94 22.52
CA ARG A 508 13.51 -20.70 22.48
C ARG A 508 13.30 -22.05 21.84
N VAL A 509 14.22 -22.45 20.96
CA VAL A 509 14.18 -23.73 20.23
C VAL A 509 15.49 -24.47 20.46
N ASP A 510 15.41 -25.76 20.78
CA ASP A 510 16.57 -26.63 20.88
C ASP A 510 17.04 -27.00 19.47
N ASN A 511 18.25 -26.60 19.07
CA ASN A 511 18.78 -26.86 17.74
C ASN A 511 19.14 -28.33 17.50
N LYS A 512 19.19 -29.19 18.53
CA LYS A 512 19.42 -30.63 18.35
C LYS A 512 18.13 -31.36 18.02
N THR A 513 17.09 -31.12 18.81
CA THR A 513 15.78 -31.76 18.61
C THR A 513 14.88 -30.98 17.65
N LYS A 514 15.24 -29.73 17.34
CA LYS A 514 14.46 -28.74 16.58
C LYS A 514 13.11 -28.38 17.21
N ARG A 515 12.96 -28.62 18.52
CA ARG A 515 11.71 -28.42 19.25
C ARG A 515 11.67 -27.08 19.97
N PRO A 516 10.56 -26.34 19.91
CA PRO A 516 10.29 -25.26 20.85
C PRO A 516 10.37 -25.77 22.29
N ILE A 517 11.11 -25.04 23.11
CA ILE A 517 11.36 -25.36 24.51
C ILE A 517 10.38 -24.60 25.40
N ASP A 518 10.40 -23.27 25.27
CA ASP A 518 9.56 -22.36 26.02
C ASP A 518 9.36 -21.02 25.30
N VAL A 519 8.39 -20.27 25.80
CA VAL A 519 8.08 -18.91 25.36
C VAL A 519 8.03 -17.97 26.57
N GLN A 520 8.53 -16.76 26.41
CA GLN A 520 8.37 -15.65 27.34
C GLN A 520 7.60 -14.53 26.65
N ILE A 521 6.58 -13.99 27.34
CA ILE A 521 5.69 -12.98 26.80
C ILE A 521 6.09 -11.61 27.32
N VAL A 522 6.24 -10.66 26.40
CA VAL A 522 6.37 -9.24 26.69
C VAL A 522 5.03 -8.58 26.38
N THR A 523 4.43 -7.97 27.38
CA THR A 523 3.12 -7.33 27.29
C THR A 523 3.26 -5.83 27.49
N VAL A 524 2.67 -5.04 26.61
CA VAL A 524 2.60 -3.58 26.70
C VAL A 524 1.14 -3.16 26.80
N SER A 525 0.81 -2.42 27.85
CA SER A 525 -0.55 -1.95 28.12
C SER A 525 -0.77 -0.51 27.60
N PRO A 526 -2.02 -0.11 27.32
CA PRO A 526 -2.35 1.28 26.94
C PRO A 526 -1.98 2.36 27.96
N ASP A 527 -1.72 1.99 29.22
CA ASP A 527 -1.20 2.89 30.26
C ASP A 527 0.35 2.93 30.30
N GLN A 528 1.00 2.46 29.23
CA GLN A 528 2.45 2.37 29.06
C GLN A 528 3.14 1.36 29.97
N ALA A 529 2.40 0.62 30.80
CA ALA A 529 2.97 -0.43 31.63
C ALA A 529 3.52 -1.56 30.75
N VAL A 530 4.73 -2.03 31.09
CA VAL A 530 5.33 -3.21 30.47
C VAL A 530 5.40 -4.31 31.52
N THR A 531 5.08 -5.54 31.14
CA THR A 531 5.31 -6.72 31.98
C THR A 531 5.98 -7.81 31.16
N ILE A 532 6.85 -8.59 31.82
CA ILE A 532 7.52 -9.75 31.21
C ILE A 532 7.19 -10.97 32.06
N GLU A 533 6.44 -11.91 31.47
CA GLU A 533 5.98 -13.10 32.16
C GLU A 533 7.13 -14.10 32.42
N PRO A 534 7.00 -15.00 33.42
CA PRO A 534 7.88 -16.15 33.52
C PRO A 534 7.85 -17.01 32.25
N TRP A 535 8.96 -17.69 31.95
CA TRP A 535 9.01 -18.62 30.82
C TRP A 535 7.96 -19.73 30.98
N LYS A 536 7.20 -19.99 29.91
CA LYS A 536 6.19 -21.04 29.80
C LYS A 536 6.65 -22.10 28.81
N THR A 537 6.73 -23.34 29.27
CA THR A 537 7.17 -24.49 28.47
C THR A 537 6.21 -24.81 27.33
N PHE A 538 6.75 -25.17 26.16
CA PHE A 538 5.99 -25.82 25.11
C PHE A 538 5.73 -27.29 25.49
N PRO A 539 4.47 -27.75 25.51
CA PRO A 539 4.18 -29.17 25.68
C PRO A 539 4.88 -30.02 24.61
N GLU A 540 5.08 -31.31 24.90
CA GLU A 540 5.45 -32.27 23.86
C GLU A 540 4.23 -32.64 23.00
N PRO A 541 4.40 -32.78 21.66
CA PRO A 541 3.39 -33.35 20.78
C PRO A 541 2.98 -34.74 21.25
N VAL A 542 1.67 -35.02 21.18
CA VAL A 542 1.12 -36.30 21.61
C VAL A 542 1.02 -37.24 20.40
N PRO A 543 1.54 -38.47 20.46
CA PRO A 543 1.39 -39.43 19.36
C PRO A 543 -0.08 -39.68 19.04
N LEU A 544 -0.40 -39.84 17.75
CA LEU A 544 -1.71 -40.33 17.34
C LEU A 544 -1.89 -41.77 17.86
N ILE A 545 -2.65 -41.95 18.93
CA ILE A 545 -3.05 -43.28 19.39
C ILE A 545 -4.10 -43.79 18.40
N ALA A 546 -3.73 -44.76 17.57
CA ALA A 546 -4.69 -45.50 16.76
C ALA A 546 -5.74 -46.10 17.69
N ARG A 547 -6.99 -45.64 17.59
CA ARG A 547 -8.10 -46.36 18.20
C ARG A 547 -8.22 -47.70 17.46
N PRO A 548 -8.09 -48.86 18.12
CA PRO A 548 -8.35 -50.13 17.45
C PRO A 548 -9.79 -50.10 16.90
N PRO A 549 -10.06 -50.75 15.76
CA PRO A 549 -11.41 -50.84 15.23
C PRO A 549 -12.34 -51.34 16.33
N GLN A 550 -13.46 -50.67 16.56
CA GLN A 550 -14.49 -51.21 17.43
C GLN A 550 -14.96 -52.52 16.79
N GLU A 551 -14.67 -53.66 17.44
CA GLU A 551 -15.33 -54.92 17.12
C GLU A 551 -16.84 -54.67 17.23
N GLN A 552 -17.53 -54.70 16.09
CA GLN A 552 -18.98 -54.79 16.08
C GLN A 552 -19.36 -56.01 16.93
N PRO A 553 -20.26 -55.86 17.92
CA PRO A 553 -20.77 -57.02 18.64
C PRO A 553 -21.35 -57.96 17.59
N ALA A 554 -20.88 -59.21 17.60
CA ALA A 554 -21.46 -60.26 16.76
C ALA A 554 -22.97 -60.25 16.97
N ALA A 555 -23.71 -60.12 15.87
CA ALA A 555 -25.16 -60.27 15.89
C ALA A 555 -25.46 -61.65 16.49
N THR A 556 -26.01 -61.66 17.70
CA THR A 556 -26.65 -62.85 18.26
C THR A 556 -27.90 -63.10 17.41
N GLU A 557 -27.85 -64.13 16.58
CA GLU A 557 -29.05 -64.78 16.03
C GLU A 557 -29.77 -65.48 17.19
N GLU A 558 -30.91 -64.95 17.62
CA GLU A 558 -32.04 -65.73 18.16
C GLU A 558 -33.36 -65.19 17.59
#